data_AF-A0A9D4T0V9-F1
#
_entry.id   AF-A0A9D4T0V9-F1
#
_cell.length_a   1.000
_cell.length_b   1.000
_cell.length_c   1.000
_cell.angle_alpha   90.00
_cell.angle_beta   90.00
_cell.angle_gamma   90.00
#
_symmetry.space_group_name_H-M   'P 1'
#
loop_
_entity.id
_entity.type
_entity.pdbx_description
1 polymer ?
#
loop_
_entity_poly.entity_id
_entity_poly.type
_entity_poly.pdbx_seq_one_letter_code
_entity_poly.pdbx_strand_id
1 'polypeptide(L)'
;MPFLRTRYDVRTGNSPNNPRRQINEITPWIDGGLTYGTSKTWADTLRAFRCGKLASSHNGQFPVENSIRLPMANPPPPRFHRLRPVSRFFRLGNPRGNENTFLLTMGTLWFRFHNAVAQRMCQRFGTANAGSNNSSSLNLWNEERIFNEARKLVIAVHQARQQDTGQEKEHQEDECAENQKVDEKRHQVPQRRRRRLCSMRISESLLACRGLAATVTAVALMDFIMTHGFKAAAATVDQVASWSSKAIVAARTSVRAPQVMAAPDA
;
A
#
# COMPACT_ATOMS: atom_id res chain seq x y z
N MET A 1 -24.66 -25.45 -12.15
CA MET A 1 -23.94 -24.90 -10.98
C MET A 1 -24.97 -24.48 -9.94
N PRO A 2 -24.87 -24.93 -8.68
CA PRO A 2 -25.76 -24.48 -7.61
C PRO A 2 -25.46 -23.01 -7.27
N PHE A 3 -26.49 -22.17 -7.18
CA PHE A 3 -26.39 -20.76 -6.82
C PHE A 3 -27.47 -20.41 -5.80
N LEU A 4 -27.06 -19.89 -4.64
CA LEU A 4 -27.94 -19.49 -3.55
C LEU A 4 -28.13 -17.96 -3.56
N ARG A 5 -29.37 -17.50 -3.33
CA ARG A 5 -29.66 -16.07 -3.21
C ARG A 5 -29.11 -15.53 -1.88
N THR A 6 -28.64 -14.28 -1.90
CA THR A 6 -28.13 -13.58 -0.71
C THR A 6 -29.25 -13.16 0.24
N ARG A 7 -28.85 -12.70 1.44
CA ARG A 7 -29.76 -12.14 2.43
C ARG A 7 -30.40 -10.84 1.92
N TYR A 8 -31.64 -10.61 2.33
CA TYR A 8 -32.45 -9.47 1.92
C TYR A 8 -33.27 -8.99 3.12
N ASP A 9 -33.78 -7.77 3.04
CA ASP A 9 -34.64 -7.20 4.08
C ASP A 9 -35.98 -7.94 4.13
N VAL A 10 -36.25 -8.58 5.26
CA VAL A 10 -37.48 -9.37 5.52
C VAL A 10 -38.76 -8.55 5.41
N ARG A 11 -38.67 -7.21 5.52
CA ARG A 11 -39.81 -6.29 5.34
C ARG A 11 -40.11 -5.98 3.87
N THR A 12 -39.26 -6.43 2.94
CA THR A 12 -39.35 -6.17 1.50
C THR A 12 -39.52 -7.46 0.69
N GLY A 13 -40.02 -7.35 -0.54
CA GLY A 13 -40.17 -8.49 -1.44
C GLY A 13 -41.46 -9.30 -1.28
N ASN A 14 -42.45 -8.77 -0.55
CA ASN A 14 -43.76 -9.41 -0.35
C ASN A 14 -44.87 -8.80 -1.24
N SER A 15 -44.61 -7.70 -1.94
CA SER A 15 -45.60 -6.99 -2.78
C SER A 15 -44.92 -6.34 -3.99
N PRO A 16 -45.60 -6.19 -5.15
CA PRO A 16 -45.07 -5.49 -6.32
C PRO A 16 -44.60 -4.06 -6.02
N ASN A 17 -45.30 -3.35 -5.14
CA ASN A 17 -44.97 -1.98 -4.76
C ASN A 17 -43.81 -1.90 -3.74
N ASN A 18 -43.34 -3.03 -3.22
CA ASN A 18 -42.23 -3.11 -2.28
C ASN A 18 -41.29 -4.25 -2.71
N PRO A 19 -40.51 -4.06 -3.78
CA PRO A 19 -39.62 -5.07 -4.32
C PRO A 19 -38.52 -5.44 -3.32
N ARG A 20 -37.98 -6.65 -3.47
CA ARG A 20 -36.97 -7.20 -2.56
C ARG A 20 -35.68 -6.36 -2.60
N ARG A 21 -35.16 -5.96 -1.44
CA ARG A 21 -33.89 -5.21 -1.30
C ARG A 21 -32.82 -6.04 -0.58
N GLN A 22 -31.62 -6.11 -1.15
CA GLN A 22 -30.47 -6.79 -0.55
C GLN A 22 -29.96 -6.00 0.66
N ILE A 23 -29.43 -6.71 1.65
CA ILE A 23 -28.84 -6.10 2.85
C ILE A 23 -27.33 -5.97 2.66
N ASN A 24 -26.77 -4.84 3.10
CA ASN A 24 -25.34 -4.71 3.29
C ASN A 24 -24.95 -5.32 4.65
N GLU A 25 -24.08 -6.35 4.65
CA GLU A 25 -23.59 -7.01 5.86
C GLU A 25 -22.44 -6.24 6.54
N ILE A 26 -21.90 -5.22 5.87
CA ILE A 26 -20.84 -4.34 6.37
C ILE A 26 -21.32 -2.90 6.51
N THR A 27 -20.51 -2.07 7.16
CA THR A 27 -20.75 -0.62 7.23
C THR A 27 -20.66 -0.02 5.82
N PRO A 28 -21.56 0.92 5.44
CA PRO A 28 -21.50 1.58 4.14
C PRO A 28 -20.36 2.61 4.03
N TRP A 29 -19.72 2.93 5.15
CA TRP A 29 -18.68 3.95 5.24
C TRP A 29 -17.29 3.38 4.97
N ILE A 30 -16.38 4.21 4.46
CA ILE A 30 -14.96 3.88 4.36
C ILE A 30 -14.31 4.12 5.74
N ASP A 31 -14.74 3.38 6.75
CA ASP A 31 -14.37 3.57 8.16
C ASP A 31 -13.34 2.55 8.68
N GLY A 32 -12.66 1.86 7.75
CA GLY A 32 -11.69 0.82 8.10
C GLY A 32 -12.31 -0.44 8.70
N GLY A 33 -13.61 -0.71 8.46
CA GLY A 33 -14.29 -1.93 8.91
C GLY A 33 -13.59 -3.24 8.51
N LEU A 34 -12.79 -3.22 7.42
CA LEU A 34 -11.92 -4.34 7.03
C LEU A 34 -10.93 -4.75 8.13
N THR A 35 -10.39 -3.79 8.87
CA THR A 35 -9.36 -3.98 9.89
C THR A 35 -9.97 -4.13 11.28
N TYR A 36 -10.96 -3.30 11.61
CA TYR A 36 -11.51 -3.20 12.97
C TYR A 36 -12.81 -3.99 13.17
N GLY A 37 -13.47 -4.43 12.11
CA GLY A 37 -14.77 -5.08 12.15
C GLY A 37 -15.94 -4.08 12.23
N THR A 38 -17.15 -4.62 12.06
CA THR A 38 -18.40 -3.84 11.99
C THR A 38 -19.03 -3.57 13.35
N SER A 39 -18.71 -4.38 14.36
CA SER A 39 -19.27 -4.27 15.71
C SER A 39 -18.19 -3.99 16.74
N LYS A 40 -18.56 -3.30 17.82
CA LYS A 40 -17.64 -3.01 18.93
C LYS A 40 -17.10 -4.29 19.56
N THR A 41 -17.96 -5.29 19.75
CA THR A 41 -17.56 -6.60 20.28
C THR A 41 -16.50 -7.24 19.39
N TRP A 42 -16.67 -7.22 18.07
CA TRP A 42 -15.66 -7.72 17.14
C TRP A 42 -14.33 -6.99 17.30
N ALA A 43 -14.35 -5.65 17.29
CA ALA A 43 -13.17 -4.82 17.48
C ALA A 43 -12.45 -5.13 18.80
N ASP A 44 -13.21 -5.27 19.89
CA ASP A 44 -12.67 -5.58 21.22
C ASP A 44 -12.01 -6.96 21.26
N THR A 45 -12.55 -7.95 20.54
CA THR A 45 -11.85 -9.23 20.44
C THR A 45 -10.50 -9.07 19.75
N LEU A 46 -10.40 -8.27 18.67
CA LEU A 46 -9.16 -8.13 17.88
C LEU A 46 -8.04 -7.41 18.63
N ARG A 47 -8.33 -6.77 19.76
CA ARG A 47 -7.38 -5.95 20.51
C ARG A 47 -6.53 -6.77 21.49
N ALA A 48 -5.32 -6.29 21.75
CA ALA A 48 -4.44 -6.83 22.79
C ALA A 48 -4.64 -6.16 24.16
N PHE A 49 -5.35 -5.02 24.19
CA PHE A 49 -5.50 -4.14 25.36
C PHE A 49 -4.16 -3.72 25.99
N ARG A 50 -3.13 -3.55 25.16
CA ARG A 50 -1.79 -3.09 25.57
C ARG A 50 -1.28 -2.04 24.59
N CYS A 51 -0.98 -0.83 25.07
CA CYS A 51 -0.54 0.29 24.24
C CYS A 51 -1.47 0.58 23.03
N GLY A 52 -2.78 0.28 23.15
CA GLY A 52 -3.74 0.42 22.05
C GLY A 52 -3.44 -0.43 20.81
N LYS A 53 -2.69 -1.54 20.94
CA LYS A 53 -2.35 -2.43 19.83
C LYS A 53 -3.42 -3.50 19.55
N LEU A 54 -3.45 -3.98 18.31
CA LEU A 54 -4.17 -5.19 17.93
C LEU A 54 -3.39 -6.45 18.33
N ALA A 55 -4.10 -7.53 18.63
CA ALA A 55 -3.51 -8.80 19.05
C ALA A 55 -2.69 -9.43 17.92
N SER A 56 -1.44 -9.78 18.23
CA SER A 56 -0.46 -10.25 17.26
C SER A 56 0.06 -11.65 17.60
N SER A 57 0.49 -12.37 16.57
CA SER A 57 1.16 -13.68 16.64
C SER A 57 2.42 -13.65 15.75
N HIS A 58 3.20 -14.74 15.74
CA HIS A 58 4.39 -14.92 14.90
C HIS A 58 5.36 -13.72 14.98
N ASN A 59 5.95 -13.51 16.16
CA ASN A 59 6.87 -12.39 16.43
C ASN A 59 6.27 -10.99 16.22
N GLY A 60 4.95 -10.86 16.38
CA GLY A 60 4.25 -9.58 16.29
C GLY A 60 3.94 -9.10 14.87
N GLN A 61 4.27 -9.90 13.84
CA GLN A 61 4.12 -9.49 12.44
C GLN A 61 2.75 -9.82 11.86
N PHE A 62 2.09 -10.86 12.38
CA PHE A 62 0.81 -11.33 11.89
C PHE A 62 -0.30 -11.12 12.92
N PRO A 63 -1.56 -11.02 12.50
CA PRO A 63 -2.69 -11.07 13.42
C PRO A 63 -2.69 -12.39 14.20
N VAL A 64 -3.32 -12.39 15.36
CA VAL A 64 -3.52 -13.60 16.14
C VAL A 64 -4.40 -14.62 15.41
N GLU A 65 -4.10 -15.91 15.58
CA GLU A 65 -4.92 -17.00 15.04
C GLU A 65 -6.28 -17.09 15.73
N ASN A 66 -7.25 -17.74 15.09
CA ASN A 66 -8.62 -17.83 15.58
C ASN A 66 -8.82 -18.89 16.68
N SER A 67 -8.16 -18.70 17.83
CA SER A 67 -8.30 -19.56 19.01
C SER A 67 -9.71 -19.50 19.62
N ILE A 68 -10.33 -18.32 19.63
CA ILE A 68 -11.67 -18.08 20.19
C ILE A 68 -12.83 -18.49 19.25
N ARG A 69 -12.52 -19.05 18.07
CA ARG A 69 -13.50 -19.51 17.07
C ARG A 69 -14.52 -18.44 16.66
N LEU A 70 -14.05 -17.22 16.36
CA LEU A 70 -14.85 -16.20 15.68
C LEU A 70 -15.52 -16.79 14.43
N PRO A 71 -16.76 -16.38 14.11
CA PRO A 71 -17.51 -16.88 12.95
C PRO A 71 -16.94 -16.33 11.65
N MET A 72 -15.73 -16.74 11.29
CA MET A 72 -15.08 -16.41 10.02
C MET A 72 -15.64 -17.29 8.91
N ALA A 73 -15.69 -16.76 7.69
CA ALA A 73 -16.16 -17.50 6.53
C ALA A 73 -15.20 -18.68 6.26
N ASN A 74 -15.70 -19.91 6.41
CA ASN A 74 -14.91 -21.13 6.27
C ASN A 74 -15.51 -22.09 5.23
N PRO A 75 -15.52 -21.71 3.93
CA PRO A 75 -15.85 -22.66 2.89
C PRO A 75 -14.81 -23.80 2.87
N PRO A 76 -15.21 -25.03 2.49
CA PRO A 76 -14.27 -26.11 2.32
C PRO A 76 -13.24 -25.72 1.24
N PRO A 77 -11.93 -25.78 1.53
CA PRO A 77 -10.90 -25.38 0.58
C PRO A 77 -10.99 -26.25 -0.68
N PRO A 78 -10.89 -25.67 -1.89
CA PRO A 78 -11.01 -26.40 -3.15
C PRO A 78 -10.04 -27.57 -3.27
N ARG A 79 -8.86 -27.48 -2.65
CA ARG A 79 -7.84 -28.54 -2.68
C ARG A 79 -8.24 -29.80 -1.90
N PHE A 80 -8.92 -29.65 -0.77
CA PHE A 80 -9.17 -30.78 0.15
C PHE A 80 -10.62 -31.25 0.15
N HIS A 81 -11.55 -30.47 -0.40
CA HIS A 81 -13.00 -30.77 -0.46
C HIS A 81 -13.63 -31.19 0.89
N ARG A 82 -13.02 -30.79 2.02
CA ARG A 82 -13.45 -31.13 3.37
C ARG A 82 -13.39 -29.90 4.27
N LEU A 83 -14.36 -29.76 5.17
CA LEU A 83 -14.33 -28.71 6.17
C LEU A 83 -13.11 -28.89 7.09
N ARG A 84 -12.36 -27.80 7.27
CA ARG A 84 -11.18 -27.74 8.14
C ARG A 84 -11.52 -26.83 9.34
N PRO A 85 -10.84 -26.99 10.49
CA PRO A 85 -11.12 -26.15 11.65
C PRO A 85 -10.88 -24.67 11.34
N VAL A 86 -11.74 -23.80 11.88
CA VAL A 86 -11.66 -22.32 11.69
C VAL A 86 -10.44 -21.72 12.39
N SER A 87 -9.84 -22.45 13.35
CA SER A 87 -8.65 -22.00 14.10
C SER A 87 -7.44 -21.72 13.22
N ARG A 88 -7.38 -22.31 12.02
CA ARG A 88 -6.31 -22.06 11.03
C ARG A 88 -6.29 -20.63 10.47
N PHE A 89 -7.37 -19.87 10.64
CA PHE A 89 -7.50 -18.55 10.06
C PHE A 89 -6.98 -17.46 11.00
N PHE A 90 -6.46 -16.38 10.40
CA PHE A 90 -6.09 -15.19 11.14
C PHE A 90 -7.32 -14.37 11.49
N ARG A 91 -7.35 -13.82 12.70
CA ARG A 91 -8.44 -12.96 13.17
C ARG A 91 -8.30 -11.59 12.52
N LEU A 92 -9.29 -11.23 11.72
CA LEU A 92 -9.36 -9.99 10.95
C LEU A 92 -10.71 -9.29 11.20
N GLY A 93 -10.80 -8.00 10.89
CA GLY A 93 -12.05 -7.24 10.96
C GLY A 93 -13.13 -7.80 10.02
N ASN A 94 -12.74 -8.17 8.81
CA ASN A 94 -13.64 -8.80 7.85
C ASN A 94 -13.64 -10.34 7.99
N PRO A 95 -14.81 -11.00 8.16
CA PRO A 95 -14.89 -12.45 8.24
C PRO A 95 -14.42 -13.18 6.98
N ARG A 96 -14.40 -12.50 5.81
CA ARG A 96 -13.91 -13.03 4.53
C ARG A 96 -12.44 -12.68 4.23
N GLY A 97 -11.72 -12.08 5.17
CA GLY A 97 -10.33 -11.64 4.96
C GLY A 97 -9.31 -12.77 4.65
N ASN A 98 -9.68 -14.04 4.87
CA ASN A 98 -8.84 -15.22 4.61
C ASN A 98 -9.24 -15.99 3.34
N GLU A 99 -10.02 -15.39 2.44
CA GLU A 99 -10.50 -16.06 1.22
C GLU A 99 -9.37 -16.33 0.21
N ASN A 100 -8.54 -15.32 -0.07
CA ASN A 100 -7.35 -15.45 -0.91
C ASN A 100 -6.12 -14.84 -0.20
N THR A 101 -4.93 -15.22 -0.67
CA THR A 101 -3.68 -14.73 -0.07
C THR A 101 -3.51 -13.22 -0.22
N PHE A 102 -3.96 -12.64 -1.34
CA PHE A 102 -3.81 -11.20 -1.61
C PHE A 102 -4.69 -10.31 -0.70
N LEU A 103 -5.90 -10.75 -0.36
CA LEU A 103 -6.76 -10.06 0.58
C LEU A 103 -6.20 -10.18 1.99
N LEU A 104 -5.66 -11.36 2.34
CA LEU A 104 -4.97 -11.56 3.60
C LEU A 104 -3.73 -10.67 3.73
N THR A 105 -2.92 -10.52 2.68
CA THR A 105 -1.76 -9.63 2.72
C THR A 105 -2.17 -8.18 2.94
N MET A 106 -3.25 -7.73 2.29
CA MET A 106 -3.79 -6.39 2.51
C MET A 106 -4.30 -6.19 3.94
N GLY A 107 -5.04 -7.16 4.50
CA GLY A 107 -5.46 -7.12 5.90
C GLY A 107 -4.28 -7.09 6.88
N THR A 108 -3.23 -7.88 6.59
CA THR A 108 -1.99 -7.92 7.39
C THR A 108 -1.21 -6.61 7.29
N LEU A 109 -1.19 -5.96 6.13
CA LEU A 109 -0.55 -4.66 5.93
C LEU A 109 -1.19 -3.59 6.83
N TRP A 110 -2.52 -3.47 6.80
CA TRP A 110 -3.24 -2.50 7.64
C TRP A 110 -3.12 -2.79 9.13
N PHE A 111 -3.11 -4.07 9.50
CA PHE A 111 -2.85 -4.50 10.87
C PHE A 111 -1.46 -4.04 11.36
N ARG A 112 -0.41 -4.29 10.58
CA ARG A 112 0.97 -3.87 10.90
C ARG A 112 1.06 -2.35 10.98
N PHE A 113 0.41 -1.65 10.06
CA PHE A 113 0.37 -0.19 10.05
C PHE A 113 -0.28 0.36 11.33
N HIS A 114 -1.45 -0.18 11.74
CA HIS A 114 -2.08 0.21 13.00
C HIS A 114 -1.16 -0.02 14.20
N ASN A 115 -0.54 -1.19 14.30
CA ASN A 115 0.36 -1.50 15.41
C ASN A 115 1.59 -0.60 15.45
N ALA A 116 2.13 -0.19 14.30
CA ALA A 116 3.23 0.77 14.22
C ALA A 116 2.80 2.17 14.68
N VAL A 117 1.60 2.64 14.27
CA VAL A 117 1.04 3.93 14.71
C VAL A 117 0.75 3.91 16.21
N ALA A 118 0.08 2.88 16.71
CA ALA A 118 -0.23 2.71 18.13
C ALA A 118 1.04 2.65 18.99
N GLN A 119 2.10 1.98 18.52
CA GLN A 119 3.39 1.96 19.20
C GLN A 119 4.02 3.34 19.32
N ARG A 120 4.05 4.12 18.23
CA ARG A 120 4.59 5.49 18.23
C ARG A 120 3.79 6.40 19.17
N MET A 121 2.45 6.28 19.18
CA MET A 121 1.60 7.01 20.12
C MET A 121 1.86 6.60 21.57
N CYS A 122 2.01 5.30 21.84
CA CYS A 122 2.32 4.81 23.18
C CYS A 122 3.69 5.32 23.68
N GLN A 123 4.70 5.39 22.81
CA GLN A 123 6.04 5.92 23.12
C GLN A 123 6.06 7.44 23.33
N ARG A 124 5.08 8.18 22.81
CA ARG A 124 5.04 9.65 22.95
C ARG A 124 4.10 10.12 24.06
N PHE A 125 2.97 9.45 24.22
CA PHE A 125 1.86 9.89 25.07
C PHE A 125 1.41 8.83 26.09
N GLY A 126 1.88 7.58 25.98
CA GLY A 126 1.43 6.48 26.83
C GLY A 126 2.09 6.44 28.21
N THR A 127 1.48 5.66 29.10
CA THR A 127 1.92 5.43 30.49
C THR A 127 3.32 4.83 30.62
N ALA A 128 3.83 4.21 29.57
CA ALA A 128 5.20 3.72 29.49
C ALA A 128 6.27 4.83 29.64
N ASN A 129 5.91 6.11 29.39
CA ASN A 129 6.82 7.26 29.51
C ASN A 129 6.61 8.08 30.79
N ALA A 130 5.88 7.55 31.78
CA ALA A 130 5.54 8.24 33.03
C ALA A 130 6.75 8.63 33.92
N GLY A 131 7.97 8.19 33.58
CA GLY A 131 9.21 8.50 34.30
C GLY A 131 10.01 9.69 33.78
N SER A 132 9.49 10.49 32.83
CA SER A 132 10.18 11.68 32.32
C SER A 132 10.00 12.87 33.27
N ASN A 133 11.11 13.44 33.72
CA ASN A 133 11.27 14.48 34.74
C ASN A 133 10.74 15.88 34.37
N ASN A 134 9.97 16.01 33.30
CA ASN A 134 9.33 17.27 32.89
C ASN A 134 7.86 17.26 33.33
N SER A 135 7.66 17.30 34.65
CA SER A 135 6.37 17.13 35.30
C SER A 135 5.63 18.47 35.45
N SER A 136 4.85 18.84 34.44
CA SER A 136 3.73 19.78 34.61
C SER A 136 2.64 19.69 33.52
N SER A 137 2.79 18.85 32.48
CA SER A 137 1.79 18.71 31.39
C SER A 137 1.62 17.30 30.79
N LEU A 138 2.20 16.25 31.36
CA LEU A 138 2.11 14.87 30.86
C LEU A 138 0.69 14.29 31.09
N ASN A 139 -0.25 14.68 30.24
CA ASN A 139 -1.56 14.06 30.16
C ASN A 139 -1.37 12.65 29.56
N LEU A 140 -1.10 11.66 30.41
CA LEU A 140 -0.84 10.28 30.00
C LEU A 140 -2.11 9.68 29.38
N TRP A 141 -2.01 9.18 28.15
CA TRP A 141 -3.15 8.62 27.45
C TRP A 141 -3.40 7.18 27.93
N ASN A 142 -4.66 6.88 28.26
CA ASN A 142 -5.18 5.53 28.45
C ASN A 142 -5.06 4.72 27.12
N GLU A 143 -4.88 3.40 27.20
CA GLU A 143 -4.83 2.51 26.03
C GLU A 143 -6.04 2.61 25.10
N GLU A 144 -7.24 2.89 25.64
CA GLU A 144 -8.46 3.09 24.86
C GLU A 144 -8.34 4.36 24.00
N ARG A 145 -7.81 5.44 24.57
CA ARG A 145 -7.56 6.69 23.83
C ARG A 145 -6.53 6.46 22.74
N ILE A 146 -5.43 5.78 23.05
CA ILE A 146 -4.37 5.46 22.07
C ILE A 146 -4.94 4.64 20.91
N PHE A 147 -5.75 3.62 21.20
CA PHE A 147 -6.38 2.79 20.16
C PHE A 147 -7.30 3.61 19.25
N ASN A 148 -8.16 4.46 19.83
CA ASN A 148 -9.10 5.26 19.06
C ASN A 148 -8.41 6.34 18.21
N GLU A 149 -7.36 6.97 18.73
CA GLU A 149 -6.57 7.94 17.95
C GLU A 149 -5.77 7.25 16.83
N ALA A 150 -5.15 6.10 17.12
CA ALA A 150 -4.49 5.29 16.09
C ALA A 150 -5.49 4.86 15.01
N ARG A 151 -6.70 4.43 15.41
CA ARG A 151 -7.78 4.07 14.50
C ARG A 151 -8.18 5.24 13.60
N LYS A 152 -8.41 6.43 14.16
CA LYS A 152 -8.76 7.64 13.40
C LYS A 152 -7.70 7.96 12.33
N LEU A 153 -6.42 7.95 12.70
CA LEU A 153 -5.34 8.21 11.74
C LEU A 153 -5.27 7.16 10.63
N VAL A 154 -5.39 5.89 10.98
CA VAL A 154 -5.35 4.80 9.98
C VAL A 154 -6.52 4.92 9.00
N ILE A 155 -7.72 5.26 9.49
CA ILE A 155 -8.90 5.49 8.64
C ILE A 155 -8.67 6.71 7.74
N ALA A 156 -8.14 7.80 8.29
CA ALA A 156 -7.83 9.00 7.50
C ALA A 156 -6.83 8.69 6.37
N VAL A 157 -5.77 7.93 6.65
CA VAL A 157 -4.80 7.49 5.64
C VAL A 157 -5.46 6.57 4.60
N HIS A 158 -6.35 5.68 5.04
CA HIS A 158 -7.09 4.80 4.14
C HIS A 158 -7.99 5.58 3.17
N GLN A 159 -8.68 6.62 3.66
CA GLN A 159 -9.56 7.49 2.86
C GLN A 159 -8.78 8.42 1.93
N ALA A 160 -7.73 9.07 2.43
CA ALA A 160 -6.94 10.02 1.64
C ALA A 160 -6.34 9.36 0.39
N ARG A 161 -5.79 8.14 0.54
CA ARG A 161 -5.22 7.38 -0.58
C ARG A 161 -6.24 6.99 -1.66
N GLN A 162 -7.53 6.93 -1.33
CA GLN A 162 -8.58 6.67 -2.32
C GLN A 162 -8.91 7.92 -3.14
N GLN A 163 -8.85 9.10 -2.52
CA GLN A 163 -9.16 10.37 -3.18
C GLN A 163 -8.07 10.76 -4.20
N ASP A 164 -6.80 10.52 -3.88
CA ASP A 164 -5.67 10.80 -4.79
C ASP A 164 -5.81 10.03 -6.12
N THR A 165 -6.24 8.76 -6.07
CA THR A 165 -6.44 7.95 -7.29
C THR A 165 -7.62 8.39 -8.15
N GLY A 166 -8.57 9.14 -7.57
CA GLY A 166 -9.71 9.70 -8.31
C GLY A 166 -9.31 10.98 -9.06
N GLN A 167 -8.55 11.85 -8.39
CA GLN A 167 -8.10 13.12 -8.99
C GLN A 167 -7.06 12.92 -10.10
N GLU A 168 -6.17 11.93 -9.97
CA GLU A 168 -5.24 11.59 -11.06
C GLU A 168 -5.98 11.15 -12.33
N LYS A 169 -7.10 10.44 -12.21
CA LYS A 169 -7.90 10.02 -13.38
C LYS A 169 -8.63 11.18 -14.04
N GLU A 170 -9.22 12.07 -13.25
CA GLU A 170 -9.91 13.25 -13.78
C GLU A 170 -8.91 14.20 -14.48
N HIS A 171 -7.72 14.40 -13.90
CA HIS A 171 -6.67 15.20 -14.53
C HIS A 171 -6.12 14.55 -15.81
N GLN A 172 -5.98 13.22 -15.85
CA GLN A 172 -5.54 12.49 -17.05
C GLN A 172 -6.61 12.51 -18.16
N GLU A 173 -7.89 12.42 -17.81
CA GLU A 173 -9.00 12.50 -18.76
C GLU A 173 -9.14 13.92 -19.33
N ASP A 174 -8.94 14.96 -18.52
CA ASP A 174 -8.90 16.35 -18.96
C ASP A 174 -7.71 16.63 -19.89
N GLU A 175 -6.51 16.12 -19.54
CA GLU A 175 -5.31 16.25 -20.38
C GLU A 175 -5.46 15.48 -21.71
N CYS A 176 -6.08 14.30 -21.70
CA CYS A 176 -6.41 13.56 -22.92
C CYS A 176 -7.46 14.30 -23.78
N ALA A 177 -8.48 14.91 -23.17
CA ALA A 177 -9.51 15.66 -23.87
C ALA A 177 -8.98 16.98 -24.47
N GLU A 178 -8.06 17.66 -23.79
CA GLU A 178 -7.39 18.85 -24.31
C GLU A 178 -6.49 18.52 -25.50
N ASN A 179 -5.71 17.43 -25.41
CA ASN A 179 -4.84 16.99 -26.51
C ASN A 179 -5.63 16.58 -27.76
N GLN A 180 -6.79 15.95 -27.61
CA GLN A 180 -7.67 15.62 -28.75
C GLN A 180 -8.24 16.88 -29.44
N LYS A 181 -8.65 17.91 -28.68
CA LYS A 181 -9.09 19.20 -29.25
C LYS A 181 -7.96 19.95 -29.97
N VAL A 182 -6.73 19.83 -29.49
CA VAL A 182 -5.54 20.40 -30.16
C VAL A 182 -5.27 19.69 -31.49
N ASP A 183 -5.41 18.37 -31.55
CA ASP A 183 -5.21 17.58 -32.77
C ASP A 183 -6.32 17.76 -33.82
N GLU A 184 -7.57 17.94 -33.40
CA GLU A 184 -8.69 18.26 -34.30
C GLU A 184 -8.52 19.64 -34.96
N LYS A 185 -8.12 20.66 -34.17
CA LYS A 185 -7.75 21.99 -34.71
C LYS A 185 -6.52 21.93 -35.63
N ARG A 186 -5.62 20.96 -35.44
CA ARG A 186 -4.46 20.73 -36.32
C ARG A 186 -4.83 20.14 -37.67
N HIS A 187 -5.97 19.44 -37.77
CA HIS A 187 -6.47 18.81 -39.01
C HIS A 187 -7.30 19.75 -39.90
N GLN A 188 -7.76 20.89 -39.39
CA GLN A 188 -8.44 21.93 -40.17
C GLN A 188 -7.51 22.98 -40.81
N VAL A 189 -6.19 22.87 -40.62
CA VAL A 189 -5.21 23.73 -41.30
C VAL A 189 -4.85 23.12 -42.66
N PRO A 190 -4.94 23.88 -43.79
CA PRO A 190 -4.56 23.36 -45.11
C PRO A 190 -3.12 22.85 -45.11
N GLN A 191 -2.86 21.71 -45.76
CA GLN A 191 -1.58 20.98 -45.77
C GLN A 191 -0.38 21.71 -46.41
N ARG A 192 -0.39 23.05 -46.50
CA ARG A 192 0.74 23.85 -47.00
C ARG A 192 1.38 24.71 -45.90
N ARG A 193 1.58 24.18 -44.70
CA ARG A 193 2.55 24.74 -43.72
C ARG A 193 2.99 23.77 -42.61
N ARG A 194 2.94 22.45 -42.84
CA ARG A 194 3.25 21.43 -41.81
C ARG A 194 4.75 21.10 -41.60
N ARG A 195 5.70 21.94 -42.04
CA ARG A 195 7.15 21.63 -41.93
C ARG A 195 8.01 22.51 -41.01
N ARG A 196 7.45 23.40 -40.17
CA ARG A 196 8.29 24.24 -39.27
C ARG A 196 7.96 24.27 -37.78
N LEU A 197 7.01 23.47 -37.29
CA LEU A 197 6.65 23.46 -35.85
C LEU A 197 6.76 22.09 -35.18
N CYS A 198 7.36 21.10 -35.84
CA CYS A 198 7.64 19.78 -35.25
C CYS A 198 9.06 19.63 -34.67
N SER A 199 9.85 20.71 -34.58
CA SER A 199 11.24 20.66 -34.10
C SER A 199 11.47 21.31 -32.73
N MET A 200 10.44 21.84 -32.06
CA MET A 200 10.62 22.62 -30.81
C MET A 200 9.86 22.10 -29.59
N ARG A 201 9.29 20.89 -29.64
CA ARG A 201 8.64 20.25 -28.47
C ARG A 201 9.11 18.83 -28.16
N ILE A 202 10.33 18.50 -28.60
CA ILE A 202 11.02 17.25 -28.19
C ILE A 202 12.15 17.55 -27.17
N SER A 203 12.38 18.82 -26.80
CA SER A 203 13.43 19.17 -25.83
C SER A 203 12.98 19.20 -24.36
N GLU A 204 11.68 19.21 -24.05
CA GLU A 204 11.21 19.25 -22.64
C GLU A 204 11.08 17.87 -21.99
N SER A 205 10.96 16.80 -22.79
CA SER A 205 10.96 15.41 -22.28
C SER A 205 12.35 14.92 -21.82
N LEU A 206 13.42 15.67 -22.11
CA LEU A 206 14.77 15.36 -21.61
C LEU A 206 15.07 15.92 -20.21
N LEU A 207 14.23 16.80 -19.67
CA LEU A 207 14.39 17.27 -18.28
C LEU A 207 13.82 16.28 -17.25
N ALA A 208 12.90 15.40 -17.66
CA ALA A 208 12.36 14.32 -16.81
C ALA A 208 13.35 13.16 -16.60
N CYS A 209 14.33 12.96 -17.50
CA CYS A 209 15.36 11.92 -17.34
C CYS A 209 16.51 12.31 -16.42
N ARG A 210 16.61 13.56 -15.95
CA ARG A 210 17.61 13.96 -14.94
C ARG A 210 17.17 13.67 -13.51
N GLY A 211 15.87 13.43 -13.26
CA GLY A 211 15.35 13.10 -11.92
C GLY A 211 15.60 11.65 -11.48
N LEU A 212 15.81 10.72 -12.42
CA LEU A 212 16.04 9.30 -12.12
C LEU A 212 17.49 8.96 -11.74
N ALA A 213 18.45 9.85 -12.02
CA ALA A 213 19.84 9.65 -11.60
C ALA A 213 20.07 10.03 -10.12
N ALA A 214 19.20 10.86 -9.53
CA ALA A 214 19.30 11.29 -8.13
C ALA A 214 18.67 10.30 -7.14
N THR A 215 17.75 9.44 -7.59
CA THR A 215 17.08 8.46 -6.73
C THR A 215 17.93 7.20 -6.53
N VAL A 216 18.71 6.79 -7.52
CA VAL A 216 19.60 5.61 -7.41
C VAL A 216 20.78 5.86 -6.46
N THR A 217 21.30 7.10 -6.41
CA THR A 217 22.37 7.49 -5.47
C THR A 217 21.87 7.66 -4.03
N ALA A 218 20.62 8.09 -3.82
CA ALA A 218 20.03 8.22 -2.49
C ALA A 218 19.73 6.86 -1.82
N VAL A 219 19.32 5.86 -2.60
CA VAL A 219 19.07 4.49 -2.10
C VAL A 219 20.38 3.81 -1.72
N ALA A 220 21.44 3.96 -2.52
CA ALA A 220 22.77 3.43 -2.20
C ALA A 220 23.40 4.09 -0.94
N LEU A 221 23.12 5.38 -0.70
CA LEU A 221 23.57 6.08 0.51
C LEU A 221 22.79 5.63 1.76
N MET A 222 21.48 5.36 1.62
CA MET A 222 20.64 4.83 2.71
C MET A 222 21.05 3.41 3.12
N ASP A 223 21.40 2.54 2.18
CA ASP A 223 21.85 1.17 2.48
C ASP A 223 23.25 1.14 3.14
N PHE A 224 24.14 2.09 2.80
CA PHE A 224 25.47 2.21 3.42
C PHE A 224 25.42 2.78 4.84
N ILE A 225 24.51 3.73 5.11
CA ILE A 225 24.30 4.30 6.46
C ILE A 225 23.67 3.25 7.39
N MET A 226 22.79 2.39 6.86
CA MET A 226 22.16 1.31 7.62
C MET A 226 23.12 0.18 8.00
N THR A 227 24.25 0.02 7.28
CA THR A 227 25.23 -1.05 7.54
C THR A 227 26.43 -0.62 8.38
N HIS A 228 26.86 0.66 8.39
CA HIS A 228 28.14 1.06 9.03
C HIS A 228 28.07 2.13 10.12
N GLY A 229 26.92 2.76 10.36
CA GLY A 229 26.77 3.73 11.46
C GLY A 229 27.52 5.05 11.27
N PHE A 230 27.04 6.10 11.93
CA PHE A 230 27.30 7.52 11.64
C PHE A 230 28.74 8.06 11.85
N LYS A 231 29.76 7.23 12.09
CA LYS A 231 31.08 7.69 12.57
C LYS A 231 32.17 7.92 11.50
N ALA A 232 31.87 7.78 10.21
CA ALA A 232 32.85 8.01 9.14
C ALA A 232 32.35 8.96 8.04
N ALA A 233 31.73 10.08 8.43
CA ALA A 233 31.32 11.14 7.50
C ALA A 233 32.24 12.36 7.61
N ALA A 234 33.50 12.19 7.24
CA ALA A 234 34.43 13.29 6.99
C ALA A 234 35.40 12.89 5.87
N ALA A 235 34.86 12.59 4.69
CA ALA A 235 35.63 12.53 3.46
C ALA A 235 34.78 13.11 2.33
N THR A 236 35.34 14.11 1.67
CA THR A 236 34.71 15.06 0.77
C THR A 236 34.25 14.45 -0.55
N VAL A 237 33.19 15.05 -1.10
CA VAL A 237 32.44 14.70 -2.33
C VAL A 237 33.31 14.50 -3.58
N ASP A 238 34.55 14.99 -3.57
CA ASP A 238 35.48 14.92 -4.71
C ASP A 238 36.07 13.53 -4.99
N GLN A 239 36.15 12.63 -3.99
CA GLN A 239 36.74 11.29 -4.22
C GLN A 239 35.81 10.34 -4.99
N VAL A 240 34.48 10.48 -4.82
CA VAL A 240 33.47 9.59 -5.43
C VAL A 240 33.32 9.84 -6.93
N ALA A 241 33.52 11.08 -7.40
CA ALA A 241 33.45 11.43 -8.82
C ALA A 241 34.59 10.81 -9.66
N SER A 242 35.72 10.43 -9.04
CA SER A 242 36.84 9.82 -9.77
C SER A 242 36.63 8.33 -10.09
N TRP A 243 35.77 7.64 -9.33
CA TRP A 243 35.52 6.20 -9.50
C TRP A 243 34.46 5.91 -10.57
N SER A 244 33.45 6.79 -10.74
CA SER A 244 32.43 6.63 -11.78
C SER A 244 32.98 6.75 -13.20
N SER A 245 33.98 7.62 -13.41
CA SER A 245 34.58 7.85 -14.72
C SER A 245 35.43 6.66 -15.20
N LYS A 246 36.06 5.91 -14.28
CA LYS A 246 36.84 4.70 -14.63
C LYS A 246 35.97 3.50 -14.97
N ALA A 247 34.81 3.35 -14.33
CA ALA A 247 33.87 2.26 -14.61
C ALA A 247 33.21 2.38 -16.00
N ILE A 248 32.93 3.60 -16.45
CA ILE A 248 32.31 3.87 -17.76
C ILE A 248 33.28 3.61 -18.92
N VAL A 249 34.59 3.83 -18.73
CA VAL A 249 35.62 3.54 -19.76
C VAL A 249 35.87 2.03 -19.91
N ALA A 250 35.82 1.27 -18.81
CA ALA A 250 36.01 -0.19 -18.84
C ALA A 250 34.85 -0.96 -19.52
N ALA A 251 33.62 -0.43 -19.48
CA ALA A 251 32.48 -1.07 -20.13
C ALA A 251 32.45 -0.90 -21.67
N ARG A 252 33.25 0.03 -22.22
CA ARG A 252 33.24 0.37 -23.65
C ARG A 252 34.19 -0.49 -24.51
N THR A 253 35.08 -1.28 -23.90
CA THR A 253 36.10 -2.08 -24.59
C THR A 253 35.77 -3.56 -24.76
N SER A 254 34.66 -4.08 -24.19
CA SER A 254 34.37 -5.54 -24.23
C SER A 254 33.34 -6.00 -25.27
N VAL A 255 32.80 -5.12 -26.11
CA VAL A 255 31.85 -5.50 -27.18
C VAL A 255 32.54 -5.39 -28.55
N ARG A 256 33.32 -6.41 -28.92
CA ARG A 256 33.75 -6.66 -30.31
C ARG A 256 33.31 -8.07 -30.71
N ALA A 257 32.61 -8.15 -31.84
CA ALA A 257 31.93 -9.33 -32.39
C ALA A 257 32.85 -10.56 -32.62
N PRO A 258 32.30 -11.79 -32.65
CA PRO A 258 33.07 -13.01 -32.88
C PRO A 258 33.54 -13.14 -34.35
N GLN A 259 34.81 -13.52 -34.55
CA GLN A 259 35.35 -13.93 -35.85
C GLN A 259 34.97 -15.39 -36.15
N VAL A 260 34.55 -15.62 -37.40
CA VAL A 260 34.35 -16.94 -38.03
C VAL A 260 35.72 -17.62 -38.20
N MET A 261 35.91 -18.80 -37.61
CA MET A 261 37.09 -19.65 -37.89
C MET A 261 36.75 -20.72 -38.92
N ALA A 262 37.52 -20.73 -40.00
CA ALA A 262 37.50 -21.73 -41.06
C ALA A 262 38.13 -23.06 -40.59
N ALA A 263 37.65 -24.17 -41.16
CA ALA A 263 38.22 -25.50 -41.02
C ALA A 263 39.54 -25.64 -41.81
N PRO A 264 40.45 -26.53 -41.40
CA PRO A 264 41.46 -27.08 -42.28
C PRO A 264 41.19 -28.55 -42.63
N ASP A 265 41.38 -28.85 -43.91
CA ASP A 265 41.48 -30.19 -44.49
C ASP A 265 42.72 -30.94 -43.95
N ALA A 266 42.53 -32.21 -43.56
CA ALA A 266 43.39 -33.38 -43.76
C ALA A 266 42.80 -34.60 -43.04
#